data_AF-A0A8J5FTB6-F1
#
_entry.id   AF-A0A8J5FTB6-F1
#
_cell.length_a   1.000
_cell.length_b   1.000
_cell.length_c   1.000
_cell.angle_alpha   90.00
_cell.angle_beta   90.00
_cell.angle_gamma   90.00
#
_symmetry.space_group_name_H-M   'P 1'
#
loop_
_entity.id
_entity.type
_entity.pdbx_description
1 polymer ?
#
loop_
_entity_poly.entity_id
_entity_poly.type
_entity_poly.pdbx_seq_one_letter_code
_entity_poly.pdbx_strand_id
1 'polypeptide(L)'
;MNQQDWDLVKLIKEKVRQLPDLEVPPSLEIFIVLEVDGCMSGWGGICKWKPQKNDPRSTEKICAYTSGKFCPIKSTIDAEIHAVMKTMEGLKIYYLDKKEIIIRTDCQEIISFFNKSAQNKSSRVRMEERRVGPATHDFRGPLGTQGKAQSEGRSPSPLNSTQSLVEIYRAKVEEINEETKPGLRLDILHEVEEQLGQIQREAAQQSIKSLQQYREIHSIKLREYRRRSTRRNWHGDRLPVVQQQDDQLEQALWLVKDVAQRTPSFSI
;
A
#
# COMPACT_ATOMS: atom_id res chain seq x y z
N MET A 1 3.05 -36.82 24.18
CA MET A 1 4.24 -36.38 23.43
C MET A 1 5.19 -37.56 23.42
N ASN A 2 5.43 -38.14 22.25
CA ASN A 2 6.16 -39.40 22.10
C ASN A 2 7.68 -39.15 22.11
N GLN A 3 8.48 -40.22 22.22
CA GLN A 3 9.95 -40.13 22.23
C GLN A 3 10.49 -39.38 20.99
N GLN A 4 9.87 -39.59 19.83
CA GLN A 4 10.19 -38.90 18.58
C GLN A 4 10.02 -37.38 18.68
N ASP A 5 8.98 -36.91 19.36
CA ASP A 5 8.73 -35.47 19.55
C ASP A 5 9.84 -34.86 20.43
N TRP A 6 10.28 -35.59 21.46
CA TRP A 6 11.36 -35.16 22.34
C TRP A 6 12.70 -35.09 21.61
N ASP A 7 12.98 -36.04 20.73
CA ASP A 7 14.19 -36.04 19.92
C ASP A 7 14.18 -34.89 18.90
N LEU A 8 13.02 -34.57 18.33
CA LEU A 8 12.83 -33.37 17.48
C LEU A 8 13.10 -32.08 18.26
N VAL A 9 12.55 -31.96 19.48
CA VAL A 9 12.78 -30.78 20.35
C VAL A 9 14.25 -30.63 20.69
N LYS A 10 14.97 -31.72 20.97
CA LYS A 10 16.43 -31.68 21.22
C LYS A 10 17.18 -31.17 19.99
N LEU A 11 16.86 -31.71 18.81
CA LEU A 11 17.48 -31.29 17.56
C LEU A 11 17.26 -29.80 17.27
N ILE A 12 16.04 -29.30 17.48
CA ILE A 12 15.73 -27.87 17.32
C ILE A 12 16.53 -27.03 18.31
N LYS A 13 16.56 -27.42 19.59
CA LYS A 13 17.32 -26.70 20.62
C LYS A 13 18.82 -26.64 20.29
N GLU A 14 19.37 -27.72 19.75
CA GLU A 14 20.76 -27.78 19.32
C GLU A 14 21.03 -26.88 18.12
N LYS A 15 20.16 -26.91 17.10
CA LYS A 15 20.24 -25.99 15.96
C LYS A 15 20.11 -24.52 16.38
N VAL A 16 19.21 -24.21 17.29
CA VAL A 16 19.02 -22.84 17.82
C VAL A 16 20.27 -22.37 18.55
N ARG A 17 20.96 -23.25 19.30
CA ARG A 17 22.24 -22.92 19.95
C ARG A 17 23.38 -22.68 18.97
N GLN A 18 23.28 -23.22 17.75
CA GLN A 18 24.27 -23.06 16.69
C GLN A 18 23.94 -21.91 15.73
N LEU A 19 22.86 -21.16 15.97
CA LEU A 19 22.54 -20.00 15.15
C LEU A 19 23.63 -18.93 15.29
N PRO A 20 23.97 -18.24 14.19
CA PRO A 20 24.92 -17.14 14.23
C PRO A 20 24.38 -16.00 15.10
N ASP A 21 25.29 -15.28 15.74
CA ASP A 21 24.96 -14.09 16.51
C ASP A 21 24.31 -13.03 15.60
N LEU A 22 23.38 -12.27 16.21
CA LEU A 22 22.72 -11.17 15.53
C LEU A 22 23.66 -9.98 15.43
N GLU A 23 23.83 -9.44 14.24
CA GLU A 23 24.62 -8.24 14.00
C GLU A 23 23.74 -7.04 13.68
N VAL A 24 23.93 -5.97 14.45
CA VAL A 24 23.29 -4.68 14.19
C VAL A 24 24.01 -4.01 13.01
N PRO A 25 23.26 -3.49 12.02
CA PRO A 25 23.83 -2.71 10.93
C PRO A 25 24.76 -1.58 11.40
N PRO A 26 26.00 -1.51 10.90
CA PRO A 26 26.99 -0.52 11.38
C PRO A 26 26.77 0.89 10.81
N SER A 27 26.06 1.06 9.71
CA SER A 27 25.87 2.36 9.04
C SER A 27 24.47 2.51 8.44
N LEU A 28 24.10 3.75 8.10
CA LEU A 28 22.84 4.04 7.41
C LEU A 28 22.86 3.55 5.95
N GLU A 29 24.04 3.46 5.34
CA GLU A 29 24.29 3.07 3.94
C GLU A 29 24.50 1.55 3.80
N ILE A 30 23.55 0.77 4.30
CA ILE A 30 23.52 -0.68 4.12
C ILE A 30 22.23 -1.10 3.45
N PHE A 31 22.26 -2.26 2.81
CA PHE A 31 21.13 -2.81 2.12
C PHE A 31 20.41 -3.85 2.97
N ILE A 32 19.10 -3.65 3.19
CA ILE A 32 18.26 -4.59 3.95
C ILE A 32 17.62 -5.63 3.02
N VAL A 33 17.72 -6.89 3.41
CA VAL A 33 17.09 -8.03 2.76
C VAL A 33 16.15 -8.70 3.76
N LEU A 34 14.87 -8.79 3.42
CA LEU A 34 13.87 -9.53 4.17
C LEU A 34 13.63 -10.86 3.47
N GLU A 35 13.88 -11.97 4.16
CA GLU A 35 13.47 -13.30 3.71
C GLU A 35 12.22 -13.70 4.46
N VAL A 36 11.20 -14.11 3.73
CA VAL A 36 9.87 -14.42 4.26
C VAL A 36 9.45 -15.81 3.84
N ASP A 37 8.72 -16.48 4.71
CA ASP A 37 8.08 -17.77 4.44
C ASP A 37 6.74 -17.83 5.20
N GLY A 38 5.68 -18.16 4.47
CA GLY A 38 4.31 -18.28 4.95
C GLY A 38 3.73 -19.67 4.68
N CYS A 39 3.25 -20.32 5.73
CA CYS A 39 2.54 -21.60 5.63
C CYS A 39 1.09 -21.49 6.11
N MET A 40 0.30 -22.57 6.01
CA MET A 40 -1.12 -22.54 6.37
C MET A 40 -1.42 -22.20 7.84
N SER A 41 -0.43 -22.30 8.74
CA SER A 41 -0.63 -22.15 10.19
C SER A 41 0.21 -21.05 10.84
N GLY A 42 1.10 -20.41 10.08
CA GLY A 42 2.01 -19.42 10.62
C GLY A 42 2.97 -18.88 9.57
N TRP A 43 3.83 -17.98 10.03
CA TRP A 43 4.77 -17.25 9.20
C TRP A 43 6.09 -17.04 9.92
N GLY A 44 7.15 -16.91 9.14
CA GLY A 44 8.49 -16.58 9.57
C GLY A 44 9.10 -15.50 8.68
N GLY A 45 9.95 -14.68 9.29
CA GLY A 45 10.67 -13.62 8.61
C GLY A 45 12.07 -13.46 9.20
N ILE A 46 13.05 -13.24 8.33
CA ILE A 46 14.44 -12.99 8.69
C ILE A 46 14.85 -11.65 8.11
N CYS A 47 15.31 -10.75 8.97
CA CYS A 47 16.03 -9.54 8.57
C CYS A 47 17.50 -9.90 8.36
N LYS A 48 18.01 -9.60 7.17
CA LYS A 48 19.43 -9.64 6.85
C LYS A 48 19.88 -8.28 6.34
N TRP A 49 21.17 -8.02 6.46
CA TRP A 49 21.80 -6.85 5.85
C TRP A 49 23.07 -7.22 5.10
N LYS A 50 23.42 -6.39 4.12
CA LYS A 50 24.69 -6.48 3.38
C LYS A 50 25.20 -5.08 3.02
N PRO A 51 26.50 -4.90 2.77
CA PRO A 51 27.07 -3.58 2.50
C PRO A 51 26.48 -2.93 1.24
N GLN A 52 26.43 -3.66 0.12
CA GLN A 52 25.89 -3.14 -1.14
C GLN A 52 24.79 -4.04 -1.73
N LYS A 53 23.91 -3.44 -2.53
CA LYS A 53 22.80 -4.13 -3.21
C LYS A 53 23.25 -5.32 -4.07
N ASN A 54 24.41 -5.23 -4.71
CA ASN A 54 24.92 -6.24 -5.62
C ASN A 54 25.87 -7.24 -4.95
N ASP A 55 26.13 -7.10 -3.64
CA ASP A 55 27.00 -8.02 -2.93
C ASP A 55 26.39 -9.44 -2.86
N PRO A 56 27.22 -10.48 -2.89
CA PRO A 56 26.78 -11.87 -2.89
C PRO A 56 26.15 -12.24 -1.55
N ARG A 57 25.31 -13.29 -1.57
CA ARG A 57 24.61 -13.80 -0.37
C ARG A 57 25.55 -14.18 0.78
N SER A 58 26.80 -14.53 0.48
CA SER A 58 27.81 -14.87 1.50
C SER A 58 28.21 -13.70 2.40
N THR A 59 27.93 -12.45 1.98
CA THR A 59 28.18 -11.25 2.77
C THR A 59 27.00 -10.85 3.66
N GLU A 60 25.87 -11.56 3.52
CA GLU A 60 24.66 -11.24 4.28
C GLU A 60 24.80 -11.66 5.73
N LYS A 61 24.43 -10.75 6.61
CA LYS A 61 24.45 -10.97 8.06
C LYS A 61 23.05 -10.83 8.62
N ILE A 62 22.74 -11.64 9.62
CA ILE A 62 21.39 -11.70 10.19
C ILE A 62 21.25 -10.65 11.28
N CYS A 63 20.19 -9.86 11.20
CA CYS A 63 19.93 -8.72 12.07
C CYS A 63 18.81 -9.02 13.08
N ALA A 64 17.77 -9.74 12.64
CA ALA A 64 16.62 -10.07 13.47
C ALA A 64 15.81 -11.22 12.88
N TYR A 65 15.07 -11.90 13.75
CA TYR A 65 14.06 -12.89 13.39
C TYR A 65 12.70 -12.42 13.87
N THR A 66 11.67 -12.72 13.10
CA THR A 66 10.28 -12.53 13.49
C THR A 66 9.48 -13.75 13.05
N SER A 67 8.49 -14.12 13.85
CA SER A 67 7.62 -15.24 13.51
C SER A 67 6.30 -15.08 14.24
N GLY A 68 5.27 -15.73 13.74
CA GLY A 68 3.98 -15.71 14.39
C GLY A 68 3.03 -16.76 13.85
N LYS A 69 1.87 -16.85 14.48
CA LYS A 69 0.76 -17.66 14.03
C LYS A 69 -0.32 -16.74 13.49
N PHE A 70 -1.05 -17.19 12.46
CA PHE A 70 -2.26 -16.53 11.99
C PHE A 70 -3.39 -17.56 11.86
N CYS A 71 -4.63 -17.07 11.82
CA CYS A 71 -5.77 -17.92 11.54
C CYS A 71 -5.63 -18.53 10.14
N PRO A 72 -5.94 -19.83 9.95
CA PRO A 72 -5.66 -20.54 8.71
C PRO A 72 -6.23 -19.79 7.51
N ILE A 73 -5.32 -19.38 6.64
CA ILE A 73 -5.63 -18.59 5.45
C ILE A 73 -6.09 -19.54 4.34
N LYS A 74 -6.99 -19.05 3.48
CA LYS A 74 -7.71 -19.84 2.47
C LYS A 74 -6.81 -20.37 1.34
N SER A 75 -5.66 -19.76 1.09
CA SER A 75 -4.72 -20.17 0.03
C SER A 75 -3.26 -19.97 0.44
N THR A 76 -2.35 -20.72 -0.20
CA THR A 76 -0.90 -20.60 0.00
C THR A 76 -0.36 -19.22 -0.42
N ILE A 77 -0.94 -18.62 -1.46
CA ILE A 77 -0.53 -17.28 -1.93
C ILE A 77 -0.91 -16.22 -0.90
N ASP A 78 -2.13 -16.29 -0.37
CA ASP A 78 -2.59 -15.36 0.65
C ASP A 78 -1.77 -15.52 1.95
N ALA A 79 -1.35 -16.75 2.28
CA ALA A 79 -0.48 -17.03 3.42
C ALA A 79 0.88 -16.34 3.29
N GLU A 80 1.49 -16.43 2.10
CA GLU A 80 2.74 -15.76 1.77
C GLU A 80 2.63 -14.24 1.78
N ILE A 81 1.59 -13.67 1.15
CA ILE A 81 1.35 -12.22 1.19
C ILE A 81 1.17 -11.74 2.63
N HIS A 82 0.45 -12.50 3.45
CA HIS A 82 0.28 -12.15 4.86
C HIS A 82 1.59 -12.26 5.65
N ALA A 83 2.43 -13.26 5.36
CA ALA A 83 3.75 -13.40 5.94
C ALA A 83 4.66 -12.21 5.59
N VAL A 84 4.63 -11.73 4.34
CA VAL A 84 5.33 -10.51 3.91
C VAL A 84 4.86 -9.31 4.72
N MET A 85 3.54 -9.07 4.78
CA MET A 85 2.97 -7.92 5.48
C MET A 85 3.33 -7.91 6.96
N LYS A 86 3.25 -9.08 7.62
CA LYS A 86 3.57 -9.22 9.05
C LYS A 86 5.06 -9.13 9.34
N THR A 87 5.90 -9.66 8.46
CA THR A 87 7.35 -9.52 8.56
C THR A 87 7.78 -8.07 8.41
N MET A 88 7.23 -7.37 7.43
CA MET A 88 7.43 -5.93 7.27
C MET A 88 7.02 -5.20 8.55
N GLU A 89 5.81 -5.43 9.05
CA GLU A 89 5.33 -4.82 10.29
C GLU A 89 6.24 -5.04 11.50
N GLY A 90 6.73 -6.26 11.71
CA GLY A 90 7.60 -6.61 12.83
C GLY A 90 9.03 -6.09 12.72
N LEU A 91 9.50 -5.78 11.51
CA LEU A 91 10.90 -5.39 11.25
C LEU A 91 11.06 -3.94 10.80
N LYS A 92 9.99 -3.13 10.88
CA LYS A 92 9.96 -1.70 10.49
C LYS A 92 11.19 -0.91 10.96
N ILE A 93 11.62 -1.12 12.21
CA ILE A 93 12.74 -0.40 12.82
C ILE A 93 14.06 -0.53 12.04
N TYR A 94 14.24 -1.61 11.26
CA TYR A 94 15.50 -1.89 10.55
C TYR A 94 15.56 -1.27 9.15
N TYR A 95 14.41 -0.87 8.58
CA TYR A 95 14.36 -0.48 7.18
C TYR A 95 13.60 0.82 6.88
N LEU A 96 12.91 1.44 7.86
CA LEU A 96 12.14 2.67 7.64
C LEU A 96 12.99 3.85 7.15
N ASP A 97 14.27 3.87 7.50
CA ASP A 97 15.26 4.87 7.10
C ASP A 97 15.93 4.55 5.75
N LYS A 98 15.59 3.41 5.12
CA LYS A 98 16.23 2.94 3.89
C LYS A 98 15.42 3.33 2.67
N LYS A 99 16.12 3.78 1.63
CA LYS A 99 15.52 4.14 0.34
C LYS A 99 14.92 2.94 -0.40
N GLU A 100 15.51 1.76 -0.23
CA GLU A 100 15.08 0.54 -0.88
C GLU A 100 15.36 -0.69 -0.02
N ILE A 101 14.55 -1.73 -0.21
CA ILE A 101 14.67 -3.04 0.45
C ILE A 101 14.51 -4.15 -0.59
N ILE A 102 15.07 -5.32 -0.32
CA ILE A 102 14.78 -6.55 -1.09
C ILE A 102 13.92 -7.46 -0.25
N ILE A 103 12.83 -7.94 -0.82
CA ILE A 103 12.01 -9.01 -0.25
C ILE A 103 12.27 -10.28 -1.06
N ARG A 104 12.56 -11.39 -0.37
CA ARG A 104 12.72 -12.72 -0.96
C ARG A 104 11.63 -13.64 -0.41
N THR A 105 10.85 -14.20 -1.32
CA THR A 105 9.84 -15.23 -1.10
C THR A 105 10.09 -16.33 -2.14
N ASP A 106 9.75 -17.57 -1.82
CA ASP A 106 9.80 -18.70 -2.74
C ASP A 106 8.49 -18.88 -3.53
N CYS A 107 7.45 -18.10 -3.22
CA CYS A 107 6.16 -18.12 -3.90
C CYS A 107 6.27 -17.67 -5.36
N GLN A 108 6.23 -18.64 -6.26
CA GLN A 108 6.33 -18.42 -7.71
C GLN A 108 5.17 -17.59 -8.25
N GLU A 109 3.99 -17.68 -7.65
CA GLU A 109 2.81 -16.94 -8.03
C GLU A 109 3.01 -15.44 -7.79
N ILE A 110 3.59 -15.06 -6.65
CA ILE A 110 3.93 -13.66 -6.34
C ILE A 110 4.98 -13.14 -7.34
N ILE A 111 6.03 -13.93 -7.59
CA ILE A 111 7.08 -13.57 -8.56
C ILE A 111 6.51 -13.42 -9.97
N SER A 112 5.66 -14.35 -10.39
CA SER A 112 5.04 -14.35 -11.71
C SER A 112 4.04 -13.20 -11.88
N PHE A 113 3.30 -12.85 -10.82
CA PHE A 113 2.41 -11.70 -10.79
C PHE A 113 3.20 -10.41 -10.95
N PHE A 114 4.29 -10.26 -10.18
CA PHE A 114 5.18 -9.10 -10.29
C PHE A 114 5.74 -8.97 -11.71
N ASN A 115 6.29 -10.05 -12.26
CA ASN A 115 6.86 -10.06 -13.61
C ASN A 115 5.81 -9.74 -14.69
N LYS A 116 4.59 -10.28 -14.58
CA LYS A 116 3.48 -9.95 -15.49
C LYS A 116 3.06 -8.49 -15.37
N SER A 117 2.99 -7.94 -14.15
CA SER A 117 2.64 -6.54 -13.91
C SER A 117 3.71 -5.57 -14.40
N ALA A 118 4.99 -5.96 -14.32
CA ALA A 118 6.12 -5.19 -14.84
C ALA A 118 6.17 -5.18 -16.38
N GLN A 119 5.77 -6.28 -17.03
CA GLN A 119 5.69 -6.38 -18.49
C GLN A 119 4.43 -5.72 -19.06
N ASN A 120 3.27 -5.92 -18.41
CA ASN A 120 1.99 -5.32 -18.78
C ASN A 120 1.70 -4.07 -17.94
N LYS A 121 2.65 -3.14 -17.86
CA LYS A 121 2.40 -1.83 -17.28
C LYS A 121 1.24 -1.18 -18.05
N SER A 122 0.15 -0.88 -17.34
CA SER A 122 -0.97 -0.08 -17.83
C SER A 122 -0.45 1.19 -18.49
N SER A 123 -1.10 1.66 -19.55
CA SER A 123 -0.74 2.91 -20.24
C SER A 123 -0.66 4.10 -19.28
N ARG A 124 -1.42 4.11 -18.17
CA ARG A 124 -1.31 5.12 -17.09
C ARG A 124 0.06 5.08 -16.41
N VAL A 125 0.53 3.90 -15.99
CA VAL A 125 1.85 3.74 -15.34
C VAL A 125 3.00 4.13 -16.28
N ARG A 126 2.87 3.81 -17.58
CA ARG A 126 3.82 4.25 -18.62
C ARG A 126 3.82 5.77 -18.86
N MET A 127 2.69 6.44 -18.63
CA MET A 127 2.62 7.90 -18.72
C MET A 127 3.18 8.59 -17.46
N GLU A 128 3.02 7.98 -16.29
CA GLU A 128 3.58 8.45 -15.01
C GLU A 128 5.12 8.41 -15.02
N GLU A 129 5.71 7.30 -15.47
CA GLU A 129 7.18 7.16 -15.61
C GLU A 129 7.77 8.10 -16.66
N ARG A 130 6.99 8.56 -17.65
CA ARG A 130 7.46 9.61 -18.59
C ARG A 130 7.48 11.01 -17.97
N ARG A 131 6.73 11.25 -16.89
CA ARG A 131 6.72 12.54 -16.19
C ARG A 131 7.86 12.66 -15.19
N VAL A 132 8.38 11.55 -14.69
CA VAL A 132 9.57 11.49 -13.83
C VAL A 132 10.76 11.10 -14.71
N GLY A 133 11.43 12.09 -15.31
CA GLY A 133 12.52 11.86 -16.27
C GLY A 133 13.69 11.04 -15.68
N PRO A 134 14.47 10.34 -16.53
CA PRO A 134 15.65 9.62 -16.07
C PRO A 134 16.76 10.59 -15.68
N ALA A 135 17.25 10.47 -14.45
CA ALA A 135 18.53 11.05 -14.05
C ALA A 135 19.67 10.36 -14.81
N THR A 136 20.28 11.12 -15.71
CA THR A 136 21.64 11.05 -16.28
C THR A 136 22.43 9.74 -16.14
N HIS A 137 22.78 9.12 -17.28
CA HIS A 137 24.14 8.63 -17.56
C HIS A 137 24.43 8.61 -19.08
N ASP A 138 25.50 9.34 -19.43
CA ASP A 138 26.51 9.13 -20.50
C ASP A 138 26.20 9.26 -22.01
N PHE A 139 26.61 10.42 -22.55
CA PHE A 139 27.73 10.64 -23.48
C PHE A 139 27.97 9.66 -24.67
N ARG A 140 27.60 10.07 -25.90
CA ARG A 140 28.49 10.17 -27.10
C ARG A 140 27.76 10.59 -28.39
N GLY A 141 28.29 11.65 -29.04
CA GLY A 141 28.44 11.75 -30.51
C GLY A 141 27.41 12.57 -31.31
N PRO A 142 27.81 13.28 -32.38
CA PRO A 142 27.32 14.64 -32.68
C PRO A 142 26.66 14.84 -34.07
N LEU A 143 26.28 16.10 -34.30
CA LEU A 143 25.91 16.81 -35.55
C LEU A 143 24.43 16.89 -35.92
N GLY A 144 23.94 18.14 -36.08
CA GLY A 144 22.77 18.40 -36.92
C GLY A 144 21.94 19.64 -36.60
N THR A 145 22.47 20.82 -36.95
CA THR A 145 21.75 21.97 -37.56
C THR A 145 20.68 22.78 -36.80
N GLN A 146 20.85 24.09 -36.98
CA GLN A 146 20.11 25.26 -36.50
C GLN A 146 18.62 25.31 -36.86
N GLY A 147 17.84 26.00 -36.00
CA GLY A 147 16.52 26.52 -36.35
C GLY A 147 15.99 27.47 -35.27
N LYS A 148 16.04 28.78 -35.53
CA LYS A 148 15.42 29.87 -34.76
C LYS A 148 13.89 29.73 -34.75
N ALA A 149 13.20 30.11 -33.67
CA ALA A 149 12.23 31.21 -33.63
C ALA A 149 11.35 31.23 -32.35
N GLN A 150 11.34 32.42 -31.76
CA GLN A 150 10.18 33.16 -31.22
C GLN A 150 9.43 32.69 -29.96
N SER A 151 9.52 33.60 -28.99
CA SER A 151 8.64 33.88 -27.86
C SER A 151 7.16 34.00 -28.25
N GLU A 152 6.28 33.48 -27.39
CA GLU A 152 5.01 34.13 -27.09
C GLU A 152 4.48 33.60 -25.74
N GLY A 153 4.02 34.53 -24.90
CA GLY A 153 3.55 34.26 -23.54
C GLY A 153 2.27 33.43 -23.50
N ARG A 154 2.09 32.68 -22.41
CA ARG A 154 0.81 32.08 -22.08
C ARG A 154 0.51 32.19 -20.59
N SER A 155 -0.57 32.89 -20.32
CA SER A 155 -1.34 32.99 -19.09
C SER A 155 -1.64 31.60 -18.48
N PRO A 156 -1.90 31.51 -17.16
CA PRO A 156 -2.11 30.24 -16.48
C PRO A 156 -3.38 29.57 -17.02
N SER A 157 -3.23 28.32 -17.46
CA SER A 157 -4.35 27.52 -17.98
C SER A 157 -5.16 26.90 -16.83
N PRO A 158 -6.46 26.63 -17.01
CA PRO A 158 -7.38 26.23 -15.95
C PRO A 158 -7.13 24.79 -15.50
N LEU A 159 -7.41 24.53 -14.21
CA LEU A 159 -7.39 23.20 -13.57
C LEU A 159 -8.13 22.15 -14.41
N ASN A 160 -7.42 21.10 -14.84
CA ASN A 160 -7.96 19.98 -15.60
C ASN A 160 -8.79 19.04 -14.69
N SER A 161 -10.04 18.81 -15.09
CA SER A 161 -11.13 18.15 -14.35
C SER A 161 -11.13 16.60 -14.33
N THR A 162 -9.98 15.92 -14.32
CA THR A 162 -9.95 14.45 -14.41
C THR A 162 -9.10 13.72 -13.37
N GLN A 163 -8.54 14.41 -12.38
CA GLN A 163 -7.81 13.75 -11.30
C GLN A 163 -8.75 13.38 -10.15
N SER A 164 -8.69 12.12 -9.70
CA SER A 164 -9.42 11.67 -8.52
C SER A 164 -8.92 12.43 -7.30
N LEU A 165 -9.81 12.88 -6.39
CA LEU A 165 -9.40 13.57 -5.16
C LEU A 165 -8.40 12.75 -4.32
N VAL A 166 -8.44 11.42 -4.43
CA VAL A 166 -7.46 10.51 -3.81
C VAL A 166 -6.08 10.63 -4.47
N GLU A 167 -6.03 10.81 -5.79
CA GLU A 167 -4.78 11.02 -6.53
C GLU A 167 -4.19 12.40 -6.19
N ILE A 168 -5.05 13.42 -6.07
CA ILE A 168 -4.64 14.77 -5.64
C ILE A 168 -4.09 14.73 -4.20
N TYR A 169 -4.78 14.04 -3.29
CA TYR A 169 -4.32 13.87 -1.91
C TYR A 169 -2.97 13.17 -1.84
N ARG A 170 -2.78 12.06 -2.58
CA ARG A 170 -1.51 11.31 -2.62
C ARG A 170 -0.38 12.15 -3.20
N ALA A 171 -0.61 12.83 -4.32
CA ALA A 171 0.37 13.70 -4.94
C ALA A 171 0.81 14.82 -3.98
N LYS A 172 -0.14 15.38 -3.21
CA LYS A 172 0.16 16.42 -2.22
C LYS A 172 0.99 15.87 -1.05
N VAL A 173 0.66 14.69 -0.54
CA VAL A 173 1.46 14.00 0.50
C VAL A 173 2.89 13.72 0.03
N GLU A 174 3.07 13.33 -1.24
CA GLU A 174 4.40 13.13 -1.82
C GLU A 174 5.19 14.44 -1.98
N GLU A 175 4.54 15.52 -2.44
CA GLU A 175 5.13 16.86 -2.52
C GLU A 175 5.65 17.32 -1.14
N ILE A 176 4.85 17.14 -0.09
CA ILE A 176 5.20 17.50 1.29
C ILE A 176 6.39 16.68 1.80
N ASN A 177 6.40 15.37 1.51
CA ASN A 177 7.51 14.49 1.92
C ASN A 177 8.82 14.87 1.22
N GLU A 178 8.78 15.39 -0.01
CA GLU A 178 9.96 15.86 -0.72
C GLU A 178 10.45 17.22 -0.18
N GLU A 179 9.54 18.14 0.14
CA GLU A 179 9.87 19.47 0.68
C GLU A 179 10.36 19.45 2.14
N THR A 180 9.97 18.45 2.93
CA THR A 180 10.37 18.31 4.35
C THR A 180 11.68 17.52 4.56
N LYS A 181 12.27 16.93 3.50
CA LYS A 181 13.57 16.23 3.55
C LYS A 181 14.76 17.06 4.11
N PRO A 182 14.88 18.38 3.85
CA PRO A 182 15.96 19.19 4.41
C PRO A 182 15.67 19.75 5.82
N GLY A 183 14.51 19.44 6.43
CA GLY A 183 14.09 19.92 7.75
C GLY A 183 12.72 20.61 7.73
N LEU A 184 12.01 20.56 8.86
CA LEU A 184 10.63 21.06 9.00
C LEU A 184 10.59 22.57 9.27
N ARG A 185 10.04 23.32 8.32
CA ARG A 185 9.69 24.74 8.47
C ARG A 185 8.24 24.87 8.96
N LEU A 186 8.06 25.40 10.16
CA LEU A 186 6.75 25.52 10.84
C LEU A 186 5.72 26.36 10.06
N ASP A 187 6.18 27.32 9.28
CA ASP A 187 5.35 28.18 8.43
C ASP A 187 4.73 27.42 7.24
N ILE A 188 5.43 26.42 6.70
CA ILE A 188 4.96 25.61 5.57
C ILE A 188 3.97 24.53 6.04
N LEU A 189 4.14 24.02 7.27
CA LEU A 189 3.28 22.98 7.84
C LEU A 189 1.82 23.44 7.95
N HIS A 190 1.58 24.67 8.39
CA HIS A 190 0.22 25.16 8.59
C HIS A 190 -0.54 25.29 7.26
N GLU A 191 0.12 25.80 6.22
CA GLU A 191 -0.47 25.94 4.88
C GLU A 191 -0.75 24.57 4.26
N VAL A 192 0.16 23.61 4.47
CA VAL A 192 0.00 22.23 4.03
C VAL A 192 -1.17 21.52 4.73
N GLU A 193 -1.28 21.67 6.06
CA GLU A 193 -2.36 21.12 6.86
C GLU A 193 -3.72 21.67 6.42
N GLU A 194 -3.79 22.97 6.13
CA GLU A 194 -5.00 23.62 5.64
C GLU A 194 -5.43 23.05 4.27
N GLN A 195 -4.48 22.92 3.34
CA GLN A 195 -4.72 22.38 2.00
C GLN A 195 -5.16 20.91 2.06
N LEU A 196 -4.48 20.06 2.84
CA LEU A 196 -4.86 18.66 3.04
C LEU A 196 -6.23 18.55 3.69
N GLY A 197 -6.52 19.40 4.69
CA GLY A 197 -7.81 19.47 5.35
C GLY A 197 -8.94 19.89 4.39
N GLN A 198 -8.66 20.76 3.42
CA GLN A 198 -9.64 21.11 2.39
C GLN A 198 -9.92 19.94 1.43
N ILE A 199 -8.87 19.26 0.94
CA ILE A 199 -9.02 18.09 0.06
C ILE A 199 -9.80 16.97 0.76
N GLN A 200 -9.53 16.72 2.05
CA GLN A 200 -10.24 15.72 2.84
C GLN A 200 -11.72 16.07 3.00
N ARG A 201 -12.05 17.33 3.25
CA ARG A 201 -13.44 17.80 3.36
C ARG A 201 -14.18 17.64 2.04
N GLU A 202 -13.56 18.01 0.92
CA GLU A 202 -14.15 17.87 -0.42
C GLU A 202 -14.38 16.39 -0.77
N ALA A 203 -13.41 15.52 -0.47
CA ALA A 203 -13.54 14.08 -0.69
C ALA A 203 -14.65 13.44 0.16
N ALA A 204 -14.76 13.85 1.42
CA ALA A 204 -15.84 13.41 2.31
C ALA A 204 -17.21 13.88 1.79
N GLN A 205 -17.35 15.13 1.38
CA GLN A 205 -18.58 15.66 0.81
C GLN A 205 -18.99 14.93 -0.47
N GLN A 206 -18.04 14.67 -1.37
CA GLN A 206 -18.28 13.91 -2.58
C GLN A 206 -18.75 12.48 -2.27
N SER A 207 -18.12 11.83 -1.30
CA SER A 207 -18.48 10.47 -0.86
C SER A 207 -19.90 10.42 -0.26
N ILE A 208 -20.27 11.40 0.57
CA ILE A 208 -21.62 11.53 1.13
C ILE A 208 -22.64 11.69 0.00
N LYS A 209 -22.37 12.56 -0.98
CA LYS A 209 -23.27 12.80 -2.12
C LYS A 209 -23.46 11.54 -2.96
N SER A 210 -22.39 10.81 -3.25
CA SER A 210 -22.46 9.55 -4.01
C SER A 210 -23.23 8.46 -3.26
N LEU A 211 -23.02 8.33 -1.94
CA LEU A 211 -23.77 7.38 -1.12
C LEU A 211 -25.26 7.73 -1.03
N GLN A 212 -25.60 9.02 -0.94
CA GLN A 212 -27.00 9.48 -1.00
C GLN A 212 -27.66 9.12 -2.33
N GLN A 213 -26.99 9.36 -3.46
CA GLN A 213 -27.49 8.97 -4.78
C GLN A 213 -27.69 7.46 -4.90
N TYR A 214 -26.73 6.67 -4.41
CA TYR A 214 -26.86 5.22 -4.40
C TYR A 214 -28.05 4.76 -3.54
N ARG A 215 -28.28 5.42 -2.40
CA ARG A 215 -29.42 5.16 -1.53
C ARG A 215 -30.75 5.48 -2.20
N GLU A 216 -30.85 6.58 -2.94
CA GLU A 216 -32.07 6.90 -3.70
C GLU A 216 -32.42 5.77 -4.67
N ILE A 217 -31.44 5.30 -5.45
CA ILE A 217 -31.61 4.16 -6.37
C ILE A 217 -32.01 2.91 -5.59
N HIS A 218 -31.35 2.65 -4.46
CA HIS A 218 -31.64 1.49 -3.62
C HIS A 218 -33.05 1.54 -3.02
N SER A 219 -33.54 2.72 -2.64
CA SER A 219 -34.89 2.93 -2.11
C SER A 219 -35.98 2.62 -3.15
N ILE A 220 -35.72 2.93 -4.43
CA ILE A 220 -36.60 2.58 -5.55
C ILE A 220 -36.63 1.06 -5.70
N LYS A 221 -35.47 0.41 -5.66
CA LYS A 221 -35.35 -1.06 -5.70
C LYS A 221 -36.13 -1.69 -4.54
N LEU A 222 -35.93 -1.23 -3.30
CA LEU A 222 -36.64 -1.76 -2.14
C LEU A 222 -38.16 -1.60 -2.27
N ARG A 223 -38.62 -0.45 -2.77
CA ARG A 223 -40.05 -0.19 -3.03
C ARG A 223 -40.63 -1.16 -4.05
N GLU A 224 -39.91 -1.43 -5.15
CA GLU A 224 -40.33 -2.41 -6.16
C GLU A 224 -40.38 -3.84 -5.59
N TYR A 225 -39.40 -4.23 -4.77
CA TYR A 225 -39.42 -5.54 -4.12
C TYR A 225 -40.57 -5.67 -3.14
N ARG A 226 -40.87 -4.63 -2.35
CA ARG A 226 -42.04 -4.62 -1.46
C ARG A 226 -43.36 -4.72 -2.24
N ARG A 227 -43.49 -3.97 -3.33
CA ARG A 227 -44.69 -3.96 -4.18
C ARG A 227 -44.94 -5.32 -4.83
N ARG A 228 -43.88 -6.00 -5.28
CA ARG A 228 -43.98 -7.28 -6.01
C ARG A 228 -43.90 -8.49 -5.10
N SER A 229 -43.54 -8.34 -3.83
CA SER A 229 -43.40 -9.44 -2.88
C SER A 229 -44.74 -10.10 -2.58
N THR A 230 -44.80 -11.42 -2.74
CA THR A 230 -45.89 -12.26 -2.27
C THR A 230 -45.32 -13.49 -1.55
N ARG A 231 -46.16 -14.22 -0.81
CA ARG A 231 -45.74 -15.34 0.06
C ARG A 231 -45.01 -16.49 -0.68
N ARG A 232 -45.06 -16.53 -2.02
CA ARG A 232 -44.49 -17.61 -2.84
C ARG A 232 -43.88 -17.09 -4.14
N ASN A 233 -43.14 -15.98 -4.07
CA ASN A 233 -42.40 -15.53 -5.23
C ASN A 233 -40.99 -15.09 -4.88
N TRP A 234 -40.16 -15.09 -5.92
CA TRP A 234 -38.75 -14.73 -5.83
C TRP A 234 -38.51 -13.36 -5.20
N HIS A 235 -39.43 -12.39 -5.41
CA HIS A 235 -39.35 -11.07 -4.81
C HIS A 235 -39.53 -11.09 -3.29
N GLY A 236 -40.43 -11.96 -2.78
CA GLY A 236 -40.62 -12.16 -1.34
C GLY A 236 -39.43 -12.83 -0.68
N ASP A 237 -38.83 -13.82 -1.34
CA ASP A 237 -37.65 -14.52 -0.82
C ASP A 237 -36.42 -13.60 -0.75
N ARG A 238 -36.30 -12.64 -1.68
CA ARG A 238 -35.18 -11.69 -1.75
C ARG A 238 -35.40 -10.40 -0.95
N LEU A 239 -36.63 -10.09 -0.55
CA LEU A 239 -36.96 -8.87 0.18
C LEU A 239 -36.14 -8.70 1.47
N PRO A 240 -35.93 -9.74 2.31
CA PRO A 240 -35.10 -9.61 3.52
C PRO A 240 -33.66 -9.22 3.23
N VAL A 241 -33.07 -9.76 2.15
CA VAL A 241 -31.69 -9.43 1.75
C VAL A 241 -31.61 -7.98 1.27
N VAL A 242 -32.58 -7.52 0.49
CA VAL A 242 -32.63 -6.13 0.03
C VAL A 242 -32.88 -5.16 1.19
N GLN A 243 -33.68 -5.55 2.19
CA GLN A 243 -33.84 -4.75 3.42
C GLN A 243 -32.53 -4.65 4.21
N GLN A 244 -31.84 -5.77 4.41
CA GLN A 244 -30.54 -5.78 5.09
C GLN A 244 -29.51 -4.90 4.37
N GLN A 245 -29.50 -4.89 3.03
CA GLN A 245 -28.63 -4.02 2.24
C GLN A 245 -28.97 -2.53 2.44
N ASP A 246 -30.25 -2.19 2.60
CA ASP A 246 -30.69 -0.82 2.87
C ASP A 246 -30.22 -0.35 4.26
N ASP A 247 -30.37 -1.21 5.27
CA ASP A 247 -29.91 -0.95 6.64
C ASP A 247 -28.38 -0.76 6.71
N GLN A 248 -27.63 -1.60 5.99
CA GLN A 248 -26.17 -1.48 5.87
C GLN A 248 -25.77 -0.15 5.21
N LEU A 249 -26.52 0.29 4.21
CA LEU A 249 -26.24 1.55 3.51
C LEU A 249 -26.53 2.76 4.42
N GLU A 250 -27.57 2.70 5.25
CA GLU A 250 -27.83 3.73 6.26
C GLU A 250 -26.70 3.80 7.28
N GLN A 251 -26.23 2.66 7.77
CA GLN A 251 -25.11 2.60 8.71
C GLN A 251 -23.82 3.18 8.09
N ALA A 252 -23.52 2.81 6.84
CA ALA A 252 -22.36 3.35 6.12
C ALA A 252 -22.45 4.87 5.94
N LEU A 253 -23.62 5.38 5.55
CA LEU A 253 -23.84 6.82 5.38
C LEU A 253 -23.75 7.58 6.71
N TRP A 254 -24.22 6.99 7.80
CA TRP A 254 -24.06 7.54 9.15
C TRP A 254 -22.58 7.61 9.54
N LEU A 255 -21.82 6.52 9.37
CA LEU A 255 -20.39 6.46 9.67
C LEU A 255 -19.60 7.51 8.89
N VAL A 256 -19.85 7.63 7.58
CA VAL A 256 -19.12 8.60 6.75
C VAL A 256 -19.44 10.04 7.17
N LYS A 257 -20.68 10.34 7.55
CA LYS A 257 -21.06 11.66 8.09
C LYS A 257 -20.43 11.94 9.44
N ASP A 258 -20.42 10.96 10.35
CA ASP A 258 -19.80 11.07 11.66
C ASP A 258 -18.29 11.32 11.54
N VAL A 259 -17.61 10.54 10.69
CA VAL A 259 -16.19 10.76 10.39
C VAL A 259 -15.95 12.15 9.81
N ALA A 260 -16.74 12.57 8.81
CA ALA A 260 -16.60 13.89 8.20
C ALA A 260 -16.81 15.06 9.19
N GLN A 261 -17.65 14.88 10.21
CA GLN A 261 -17.88 15.87 11.28
C GLN A 261 -16.78 15.84 12.34
N ARG A 262 -16.18 14.68 12.58
CA ARG A 262 -15.07 14.46 13.53
C ARG A 262 -13.69 14.69 12.94
N THR A 263 -13.60 15.16 11.70
CA THR A 263 -12.37 15.69 11.13
C THR A 263 -12.33 17.23 11.24
N PRO A 264 -12.23 17.84 12.45
CA PRO A 264 -11.55 19.12 12.49
C PRO A 264 -10.07 18.84 12.13
N SER A 265 -9.46 19.81 11.46
CA SER A 265 -8.04 19.84 11.13
C SER A 265 -7.20 19.21 12.25
N PHE A 266 -6.32 18.28 11.91
CA PHE A 266 -5.19 17.92 12.78
C PHE A 266 -4.34 19.19 12.93
N SER A 267 -4.76 20.08 13.82
CA SER A 267 -3.97 21.20 14.30
C SER A 267 -3.25 20.67 15.53
N ILE A 268 -1.97 20.36 15.37
CA ILE A 268 -1.06 20.05 16.49
C ILE A 268 -0.77 21.36 17.23
#